data_AF-A0A7K4FTU4-F1
#
_entry.id   AF-A0A7K4FTU4-F1
#
_cell.length_a   1.000
_cell.length_b   1.000
_cell.length_c   1.000
_cell.angle_alpha   90.00
_cell.angle_beta   90.00
_cell.angle_gamma   90.00
#
_symmetry.space_group_name_H-M   'P 1'
#
loop_
_entity.id
_entity.type
_entity.pdbx_description
1 polymer ?
#
loop_
_entity_poly.entity_id
_entity_poly.type
_entity_poly.pdbx_seq_one_letter_code
_entity_poly.pdbx_strand_id
1 'polypeptide(L)'
;MCKHKGWEKATNIIKNLINSNYFKIVYVNDMIVEEISKCKCEYPISLGDCASIATARANKTKAIFRREKELEGLNLDEIILI
;
A
#
# COMPACT_ATOMS: atom_id res chain seq x y z
N MET A 1 -9.41 -8.22 6.37
CA MET A 1 -10.23 -9.29 5.73
C MET A 1 -10.41 -10.53 6.61
N CYS A 2 -9.34 -11.23 7.01
CA CYS A 2 -9.46 -12.49 7.78
C CYS A 2 -10.31 -12.35 9.05
N LYS A 3 -10.06 -11.32 9.89
CA LYS A 3 -10.86 -11.03 11.09
C LYS A 3 -12.37 -10.87 10.86
N HIS A 4 -12.79 -10.46 9.65
CA HIS A 4 -14.19 -10.18 9.34
C HIS A 4 -14.86 -11.30 8.51
N LYS A 5 -14.11 -12.03 7.69
CA LYS A 5 -14.65 -13.03 6.75
C LYS A 5 -14.19 -14.47 7.00
N GLY A 6 -13.29 -14.69 7.95
CA GLY A 6 -12.61 -15.96 8.17
C GLY A 6 -11.43 -16.19 7.22
N TRP A 7 -10.55 -17.11 7.61
CA TRP A 7 -9.32 -17.43 6.87
C TRP A 7 -9.59 -17.93 5.45
N GLU A 8 -10.47 -18.91 5.31
CA GLU A 8 -10.76 -19.57 4.03
C GLU A 8 -11.30 -18.59 2.99
N LYS A 9 -12.34 -17.83 3.35
CA LYS A 9 -12.95 -16.84 2.46
C LYS A 9 -11.98 -15.72 2.10
N ALA A 10 -11.17 -15.25 3.06
CA ALA A 10 -10.18 -14.21 2.78
C ALA A 10 -9.10 -14.71 1.80
N THR A 11 -8.62 -15.93 1.99
CA THR A 11 -7.61 -16.55 1.13
C THR A 11 -8.14 -16.76 -0.29
N ASN A 12 -9.39 -17.21 -0.43
CA ASN A 12 -9.98 -17.43 -1.75
C ASN A 12 -10.13 -16.12 -2.54
N ILE A 13 -10.53 -15.03 -1.88
CA ILE A 13 -10.61 -13.71 -2.51
C ILE A 13 -9.23 -13.25 -3.01
N ILE A 14 -8.19 -13.37 -2.17
CA ILE A 14 -6.82 -12.97 -2.55
C ILE A 14 -6.31 -13.82 -3.72
N LYS A 15 -6.52 -15.14 -3.70
CA LYS A 15 -6.12 -16.03 -4.80
C LYS A 15 -6.80 -15.65 -6.12
N ASN A 16 -8.10 -15.35 -6.08
CA ASN A 16 -8.83 -14.92 -7.27
C ASN A 16 -8.32 -13.58 -7.81
N LEU A 17 -7.98 -12.63 -6.94
CA LEU A 17 -7.39 -11.35 -7.35
C LEU A 17 -6.04 -11.56 -8.03
N ILE A 18 -5.16 -12.37 -7.45
CA ILE A 18 -3.84 -12.68 -8.03
C ILE A 18 -4.00 -13.41 -9.38
N ASN A 19 -4.88 -14.40 -9.44
CA ASN A 19 -5.09 -15.22 -10.64
C ASN A 19 -5.87 -14.50 -11.76
N SER A 20 -6.49 -13.34 -11.48
CA SER A 20 -7.24 -12.58 -12.48
C SER A 20 -6.35 -11.97 -13.57
N ASN A 21 -5.04 -11.90 -13.36
CA ASN A 21 -4.07 -11.16 -14.19
C ASN A 21 -4.44 -9.66 -14.40
N TYR A 22 -5.40 -9.14 -13.64
CA TYR A 22 -5.78 -7.73 -13.69
C TYR A 22 -4.73 -6.82 -13.00
N PHE A 23 -3.99 -7.37 -12.03
CA PHE A 23 -3.00 -6.64 -11.26
C PHE A 23 -1.59 -7.18 -11.51
N LYS A 24 -0.62 -6.28 -11.65
CA LYS A 24 0.80 -6.63 -11.57
C LYS A 24 1.21 -6.71 -10.10
N ILE A 25 1.65 -7.88 -9.65
CA ILE A 25 2.20 -8.05 -8.30
C ILE A 25 3.61 -7.45 -8.25
N VAL A 26 3.81 -6.53 -7.31
CA VAL A 26 5.11 -5.93 -7.01
C VAL A 26 5.58 -6.52 -5.67
N TYR A 27 6.73 -7.19 -5.69
CA TYR A 27 7.34 -7.74 -4.48
C TYR A 27 8.18 -6.66 -3.78
N VAL A 28 8.19 -6.71 -2.45
CA VAL A 28 9.04 -5.86 -1.62
C VAL A 28 10.49 -6.33 -1.76
N ASN A 29 11.38 -5.42 -2.12
CA ASN A 29 12.83 -5.62 -2.15
C ASN A 29 13.52 -4.65 -1.18
N ASP A 30 14.84 -4.77 -1.02
CA ASP A 30 15.61 -3.98 -0.04
C ASP A 30 15.43 -2.46 -0.23
N MET A 31 15.36 -1.99 -1.49
CA MET A 31 15.09 -0.59 -1.79
C MET A 31 13.71 -0.15 -1.28
N ILE A 32 12.67 -0.95 -1.50
CA ILE A 32 11.32 -0.65 -1.00
C ILE A 32 11.30 -0.70 0.54
N VAL A 33 12.02 -1.64 1.17
CA VAL A 33 12.12 -1.70 2.64
C VAL A 33 12.74 -0.42 3.21
N GLU A 34 13.83 0.05 2.61
CA GLU A 34 14.48 1.29 3.05
C GLU A 34 13.53 2.50 2.95
N GLU A 35 12.81 2.62 1.83
CA GLU A 35 11.84 3.70 1.63
C GLU A 35 10.63 3.61 2.58
N ILE A 36 10.20 2.39 2.93
CA ILE A 36 9.17 2.17 3.97
C ILE A 36 9.65 2.70 5.31
N SER A 37 10.89 2.36 5.68
CA SER A 37 11.49 2.82 6.94
C SER A 37 11.61 4.34 7.00
N LYS A 38 12.10 4.98 5.92
CA LYS A 38 12.18 6.45 5.83
C LYS A 38 10.80 7.10 5.97
N CYS A 39 9.81 6.63 5.20
CA CYS A 39 8.44 7.11 5.30
C CYS A 39 7.91 7.01 6.74
N LYS A 40 8.17 5.89 7.43
CA LYS A 40 7.67 5.67 8.79
C LYS A 40 8.36 6.56 9.82
N CYS A 41 9.61 6.92 9.60
CA CYS A 41 10.34 7.89 10.42
C CYS A 41 9.82 9.32 10.22
N GLU A 42 9.45 9.68 8.99
CA GLU A 42 8.97 11.02 8.63
C GLU A 42 7.51 11.24 9.01
N TYR A 43 6.67 10.22 8.89
CA TYR A 43 5.22 10.36 8.99
C TYR A 43 4.59 9.40 10.01
N PRO A 44 3.67 9.88 10.86
CA PRO A 44 2.99 9.07 11.86
C PRO A 44 1.84 8.23 11.28
N ILE A 45 2.00 7.68 10.07
CA ILE A 45 1.00 6.84 9.38
C ILE A 45 1.28 5.34 9.54
N SER A 46 0.38 4.49 9.06
CA SER A 46 0.53 3.05 9.18
C SER A 46 1.68 2.52 8.32
N LEU A 47 2.24 1.37 8.71
CA LEU A 47 3.28 0.71 7.90
C LEU A 47 2.75 0.30 6.53
N GLY A 48 1.45 -0.04 6.42
CA GLY A 48 0.81 -0.40 5.15
C GLY A 48 0.68 0.80 4.20
N ASP A 49 0.41 1.99 4.73
CA ASP A 49 0.35 3.22 3.93
C ASP A 49 1.75 3.61 3.46
N CYS A 50 2.74 3.54 4.36
CA CYS A 50 4.14 3.75 3.97
C CYS A 50 4.62 2.72 2.93
N ALA A 51 4.21 1.45 3.02
CA ALA A 51 4.48 0.45 1.98
C ALA A 51 3.88 0.83 0.63
N SER A 52 2.68 1.38 0.62
CA SER A 52 2.02 1.81 -0.62
C SER A 52 2.71 3.04 -1.23
N ILE A 53 3.07 4.03 -0.41
CA ILE A 53 3.80 5.24 -0.83
C ILE A 53 5.21 4.86 -1.34
N ALA A 54 5.96 4.06 -0.59
CA ALA A 54 7.30 3.60 -0.97
C ALA A 54 7.27 2.81 -2.28
N THR A 55 6.29 1.93 -2.44
CA THR A 55 6.11 1.17 -3.70
C THR A 55 5.81 2.12 -4.87
N ALA A 56 4.99 3.16 -4.66
CA ALA A 56 4.69 4.15 -5.69
C ALA A 56 5.94 4.96 -6.09
N ARG A 57 6.73 5.42 -5.11
CA ARG A 57 8.03 6.09 -5.32
C ARG A 57 8.99 5.24 -6.14
N ALA A 58 9.23 4.01 -5.70
CA ALA A 58 10.15 3.08 -6.37
C ALA A 58 9.75 2.79 -7.82
N ASN A 59 8.45 2.82 -8.13
CA ASN A 59 7.92 2.57 -9.47
C ASN A 59 7.57 3.85 -10.25
N LYS A 60 7.92 5.04 -9.72
CA LYS A 60 7.60 6.35 -10.33
C LYS A 60 6.13 6.50 -10.71
N THR A 61 5.25 6.01 -9.85
CA THR A 61 3.79 6.08 -10.02
C THR A 61 3.16 6.82 -8.83
N LYS A 62 1.83 6.91 -8.80
CA LYS A 62 1.06 7.50 -7.70
C LYS A 62 0.33 6.40 -6.93
N ALA A 63 0.33 6.51 -5.61
CA ALA A 63 -0.51 5.71 -4.73
C ALA A 63 -1.88 6.37 -4.60
N ILE A 64 -2.94 5.58 -4.79
CA ILE A 64 -4.31 6.04 -4.62
C ILE A 64 -4.79 5.61 -3.25
N PHE A 65 -5.25 6.57 -2.46
CA PHE A 65 -5.84 6.33 -1.16
C PHE A 65 -7.25 6.88 -1.11
N ARG A 66 -8.12 6.22 -0.34
CA ARG A 66 -9.34 6.86 0.11
C ARG A 66 -8.97 8.05 0.97
N ARG A 67 -9.78 9.11 0.97
CA ARG A 67 -9.64 10.19 1.94
C ARG A 67 -9.68 9.68 3.38
N GLU A 68 -8.52 9.71 4.02
CA GLU A 68 -8.28 9.34 5.41
C GLU A 68 -7.57 10.50 6.10
N LYS A 69 -7.96 10.81 7.35
CA LYS A 69 -7.50 12.01 8.07
C LYS A 69 -5.99 12.03 8.24
N GLU A 70 -5.41 10.84 8.42
CA GLU A 70 -3.98 10.60 8.59
C GLU A 70 -3.17 11.00 7.36
N LEU A 71 -3.78 10.98 6.16
CA LEU A 71 -3.15 11.28 4.88
C LEU A 71 -3.49 12.68 4.36
N GLU A 72 -4.63 13.26 4.75
CA GLU A 72 -5.06 14.60 4.32
C GLU A 72 -4.07 15.72 4.70
N GLY A 73 -3.33 15.54 5.80
CA GLY A 73 -2.30 16.47 6.25
C GLY A 73 -0.93 16.27 5.59
N LEU A 74 -0.75 15.22 4.79
CA LEU A 74 0.52 14.91 4.14
C LEU A 74 0.56 15.52 2.75
N ASN A 75 1.47 16.48 2.55
CA ASN A 75 1.68 17.09 1.25
C ASN A 75 2.70 16.27 0.44
N LEU A 76 2.28 15.06 0.05
CA LEU A 76 3.09 14.10 -0.69
C LEU A 76 2.66 14.07 -2.15
N ASP A 77 3.59 14.40 -3.05
CA ASP A 77 3.34 14.41 -4.48
C ASP A 77 2.87 13.04 -4.97
N GLU A 78 3.34 11.94 -4.36
CA GLU A 78 3.04 10.58 -4.78
C GLU A 78 1.64 10.10 -4.42
N ILE A 79 0.82 10.91 -3.76
CA ILE A 79 -0.52 10.53 -3.31
C ILE A 79 -1.62 11.19 -4.13
N ILE A 80 -2.63 10.40 -4.51
CA ILE A 80 -3.91 10.87 -5.00
C ILE A 80 -4.98 10.44 -4.00
N LEU A 81 -5.70 11.41 -3.44
CA LEU A 81 -6.83 11.16 -2.53
C LEU A 81 -8.14 11.14 -3.32
N ILE A 82 -8.89 10.04 -3.21
CA ILE A 82 -10.22 9.85 -3.84
C ILE A 82 -11.35 9.68 -2.81
#